data_AF-A0A2H6G1P8-F1
#
_entry.id   AF-A0A2H6G1P8-F1
#
_cell.length_a   1.000
_cell.length_b   1.000
_cell.length_c   1.000
_cell.angle_alpha   90.00
_cell.angle_beta   90.00
_cell.angle_gamma   90.00
#
_symmetry.space_group_name_H-M   'P 1'
#
loop_
_entity.id
_entity.type
_entity.pdbx_description
1 polymer ?
#
loop_
_entity_poly.entity_id
_entity_poly.type
_entity_poly.pdbx_seq_one_letter_code
_entity_poly.pdbx_strand_id
1 'polypeptide(L)' 'MKIFLADADVRKQLLADYNLEIGAGLGDLDGKVWRIGLMGYACNKKNINKGVAVVAAMVFYGQ' A
#
# COMPACT_ATOMS: atom_id res chain seq x y z
N MET A 1 -7.83 17.45 13.00
CA MET A 1 -6.73 17.80 12.09
C MET A 1 -6.27 16.51 11.44
N LYS A 2 -6.64 16.25 10.17
CA LYS A 2 -6.34 14.99 9.48
C LYS A 2 -4.95 15.13 8.87
N ILE A 3 -3.94 14.58 9.54
CA ILE A 3 -2.55 14.56 9.05
C ILE A 3 -2.52 13.47 7.98
N PHE A 4 -2.39 13.86 6.71
CA PHE A 4 -2.08 12.87 5.68
C PHE A 4 -0.65 12.39 5.94
N LEU A 5 -0.50 11.11 6.31
CA LEU A 5 0.81 10.48 6.48
C LEU A 5 1.59 10.58 5.17
N ALA A 6 2.92 10.76 5.26
CA ALA A 6 3.75 10.74 4.08
C ALA A 6 3.68 9.35 3.43
N ASP A 7 3.81 9.31 2.11
CA ASP A 7 3.79 8.07 1.32
C ASP A 7 4.71 6.98 1.91
N ALA A 8 5.92 7.35 2.32
CA ALA A 8 6.87 6.44 2.96
C ALA A 8 6.36 5.85 4.30
N ASP A 9 5.61 6.63 5.08
CA ASP A 9 5.08 6.19 6.38
C ASP A 9 3.93 5.21 6.20
N VAL A 10 3.03 5.47 5.24
CA VAL A 10 1.95 4.53 4.90
C VAL A 10 2.54 3.18 4.45
N ARG A 11 3.57 3.18 3.60
CA ARG A 11 4.20 1.92 3.17
C ARG A 11 4.87 1.17 4.32
N LYS A 12 5.53 1.89 5.25
CA LYS A 12 6.13 1.28 6.44
C LYS A 12 5.08 0.62 7.31
N GLN A 13 3.95 1.29 7.53
CA GLN A 13 2.84 0.76 8.32
C GLN A 13 2.20 -0.48 7.67
N LEU A 14 1.95 -0.43 6.36
CA LEU A 14 1.45 -1.59 5.60
C LEU A 14 2.36 -2.82 5.73
N LEU A 15 3.67 -2.61 5.69
CA LEU A 15 4.64 -3.68 5.88
C LEU A 15 4.65 -4.19 7.33
N ALA A 16 4.72 -3.29 8.31
CA ALA A 16 4.84 -3.64 9.72
C ALA A 16 3.59 -4.35 10.27
N ASP A 17 2.41 -3.83 9.97
CA ASP A 17 1.16 -4.27 10.60
C ASP A 17 0.46 -5.37 9.80
N TYR A 18 0.65 -5.38 8.47
CA TYR A 18 -0.09 -6.27 7.57
C TYR A 18 0.82 -7.20 6.77
N ASN A 19 2.14 -7.11 6.90
CA ASN A 19 3.11 -7.81 6.05
C ASN A 19 2.77 -7.62 4.55
N LEU A 20 2.40 -6.41 4.18
CA LEU A 20 2.02 -6.01 2.83
C LEU A 20 3.03 -5.00 2.30
N GLU A 21 3.86 -5.44 1.37
CA GLU A 21 4.79 -4.57 0.67
C GLU A 21 4.14 -3.97 -0.59
N ILE A 22 4.25 -2.65 -0.75
CA ILE A 22 3.93 -1.95 -2.00
C ILE A 22 5.12 -1.08 -2.41
N GLY A 23 5.28 -0.85 -3.72
CA GLY A 23 6.35 -0.02 -4.24
C GLY A 23 5.95 1.45 -4.31
N ALA A 24 6.90 2.36 -4.08
CA ALA A 24 6.76 3.76 -4.43
C ALA A 24 6.64 3.95 -5.95
N GLY A 25 6.09 5.09 -6.37
CA GLY A 25 6.25 5.58 -7.73
C GLY A 25 7.73 5.77 -8.08
N LEU A 26 8.06 5.73 -9.37
CA LEU A 26 9.44 5.86 -9.85
C LEU A 26 9.49 6.96 -10.92
N GLY A 27 10.63 7.65 -11.01
CA GLY A 27 10.85 8.73 -11.97
C GLY A 27 9.79 9.83 -11.82
N ASP A 28 9.15 10.21 -12.92
CA ASP A 28 8.13 11.26 -12.94
C ASP A 28 6.88 10.95 -12.09
N LEU A 29 6.72 9.69 -11.66
CA LEU A 29 5.62 9.22 -10.83
C LEU A 29 5.98 9.12 -9.34
N ASP A 30 7.20 9.47 -8.94
CA ASP A 30 7.60 9.48 -7.53
C ASP A 30 6.68 10.39 -6.69
N GLY A 31 6.25 9.88 -5.53
CA GLY A 31 5.25 10.52 -4.66
C GLY A 31 3.83 10.66 -5.21
N LYS A 32 3.54 10.21 -6.45
CA LYS A 32 2.23 10.38 -7.10
C LYS A 32 1.40 9.10 -7.14
N VAL A 33 2.05 7.94 -7.19
CA VAL A 33 1.39 6.65 -7.33
C VAL A 33 2.05 5.58 -6.46
N TRP A 34 1.32 4.51 -6.21
CA TRP A 34 1.85 3.26 -5.67
C TRP A 34 1.82 2.15 -6.71
N ARG A 35 2.77 1.23 -6.60
CA ARG A 35 2.86 0.03 -7.44
C ARG A 35 2.56 -1.20 -6.61
N ILE A 36 1.55 -1.96 -7.02
CA ILE A 36 1.15 -3.21 -6.38
C ILE A 36 1.63 -4.37 -7.26
N GLY A 37 2.58 -5.16 -6.76
CA GLY A 37 3.13 -6.30 -7.48
C GLY A 37 2.24 -7.53 -7.34
N LEU A 38 1.78 -8.09 -8.46
CA LEU A 38 1.09 -9.39 -8.52
C LEU A 38 1.97 -10.41 -9.24
N MET A 39 2.83 -11.07 -8.48
CA MET A 39 3.85 -11.98 -9.03
C MET A 39 3.98 -13.24 -8.17
N GLY A 40 4.26 -14.38 -8.80
CA GLY A 40 4.53 -15.65 -8.10
C GLY A 40 3.45 -16.04 -7.09
N TYR A 41 3.88 -16.50 -5.91
CA TYR A 41 3.02 -16.96 -4.82
C TYR A 41 1.99 -15.90 -4.36
N ALA A 42 2.33 -14.61 -4.50
CA ALA A 42 1.47 -13.52 -4.08
C ALA A 42 0.24 -13.33 -4.99
N CYS A 43 0.26 -13.84 -6.22
CA CYS A 43 -0.81 -13.67 -7.21
C CYS A 43 -1.97 -14.65 -6.98
N ASN A 44 -2.71 -14.48 -5.88
CA ASN A 44 -3.92 -15.24 -5.60
C ASN A 44 -5.00 -14.36 -4.98
N LYS A 45 -6.27 -14.78 -5.11
CA LYS A 45 -7.44 -14.00 -4.66
C LYS A 45 -7.37 -13.56 -3.20
N LYS A 46 -6.86 -14.41 -2.31
CA LYS A 46 -6.74 -14.09 -0.88
C LYS A 46 -5.82 -12.89 -0.67
N ASN A 47 -4.64 -12.92 -1.29
CA ASN A 47 -3.66 -11.85 -1.17
C ASN A 47 -4.11 -10.56 -1.89
N ILE A 48 -4.75 -10.67 -3.05
CA ILE A 48 -5.32 -9.52 -3.77
C ILE A 48 -6.40 -8.84 -2.92
N ASN A 49 -7.35 -9.62 -2.40
CA ASN A 49 -8.44 -9.09 -1.58
C ASN A 49 -7.92 -8.45 -0.29
N LYS A 50 -6.94 -9.08 0.37
CA LYS A 50 -6.26 -8.51 1.54
C LYS A 50 -5.58 -7.18 1.19
N GLY A 51 -4.82 -7.15 0.09
CA GLY A 51 -4.10 -5.96 -0.35
C GLY A 51 -5.03 -4.78 -0.63
N VAL A 52 -6.10 -5.00 -1.40
CA VAL A 52 -7.09 -3.96 -1.72
C VAL A 52 -7.81 -3.47 -0.47
N ALA A 53 -8.25 -4.38 0.41
CA ALA A 53 -8.99 -4.01 1.62
C ALA A 53 -8.16 -3.15 2.57
N VAL A 54 -6.90 -3.53 2.83
CA VAL A 54 -6.03 -2.77 3.75
C VAL A 54 -5.63 -1.43 3.15
N VAL A 55 -5.28 -1.37 1.86
CA VAL A 55 -4.95 -0.10 1.20
C VAL A 55 -6.14 0.86 1.21
N ALA A 56 -7.35 0.36 0.91
CA ALA A 56 -8.56 1.18 1.03
C ALA A 56 -8.78 1.68 2.46
N ALA A 57 -8.52 0.84 3.47
CA ALA A 57 -8.70 1.23 4.87
C ALA A 57 -7.73 2.36 5.28
N MET A 58 -6.47 2.25 4.89
CA MET A 58 -5.46 3.28 5.12
C MET A 58 -5.82 4.61 4.44
N VAL A 59 -6.19 4.56 3.16
CA VAL A 59 -6.45 5.76 2.34
C VAL A 59 -7.74 6.48 2.76
N PHE A 60 -8.83 5.73 2.98
CA PHE A 60 -10.14 6.34 3.20
C PHE A 60 -10.47 6.53 4.68
N TYR A 61 -10.06 5.59 5.53
CA TYR A 61 -10.40 5.60 6.95
C TYR A 61 -9.28 6.12 7.86
N GLY A 62 -8.07 6.36 7.33
CA GLY A 62 -6.96 6.97 8.08
C GLY A 62 -6.55 6.15 9.29
N GLN A 63 -6.57 4.83 9.14
CA GLN A 63 -6.00 3.89 10.10
C GLN A 63 -4.48 3.90 10.02
#